data_AF-A0ABD2EK75-F1
#
_entry.id   AF-A0ABD2EK75-F1
#
_cell.length_a   1.000
_cell.length_b   1.000
_cell.length_c   1.000
_cell.angle_alpha   90.00
_cell.angle_beta   90.00
_cell.angle_gamma   90.00
#
_symmetry.space_group_name_H-M   'P 1'
#
loop_
_entity.id
_entity.type
_entity.pdbx_description
1 polymer ?
#
loop_
_entity_poly.entity_id
_entity_poly.type
_entity_poly.pdbx_seq_one_letter_code
_entity_poly.pdbx_strand_id
1 'polypeptide(L)'
;MCHRQLVISWLSLVLLVSPLVAIWELEKDVYVVELDWYPDAPGEMVVLTCDTPEEDGITWTLDPSSEVLGSGKTLTIQVREFGDAGRYTCRKGGEVLSHSLLLLHKKEDGIWSTDILKDQKEPKNKTFLKCEAKNYSGRFTCWWLTAISTDLKFSVQSNRGSSDTRGVTCGTATLSAERDHGEYQKYSVECQEDSACPAAEESLPIEVVVDAVHKLKYENYTSSFFIRDIIKPDPPKNLQLKPLENSRQAEVSWEYPDSWSTPHSYFSLTFAVQVQGKNKREKKDRVFTDKTSATVVCQKHANVRVQAQDRYYSSSWSEWASVSCS
;
A
#
# COMPACT_ATOMS: atom_id res chain seq x y z
N MET A 1 46.26 -20.86 60.03
CA MET A 1 46.01 -21.58 58.76
C MET A 1 44.51 -21.66 58.54
N CYS A 2 43.97 -20.93 57.57
CA CYS A 2 42.70 -21.27 56.93
C CYS A 2 42.62 -20.52 55.60
N HIS A 3 43.01 -21.20 54.53
CA HIS A 3 42.94 -20.70 53.16
C HIS A 3 41.48 -20.68 52.71
N ARG A 4 40.95 -19.50 52.35
CA ARG A 4 39.63 -19.36 51.73
C ARG A 4 39.83 -19.33 50.23
N GLN A 5 39.61 -20.46 49.56
CA GLN A 5 39.63 -20.55 48.10
C GLN A 5 38.36 -19.91 47.53
N LEU A 6 38.54 -18.89 46.68
CA LEU A 6 37.49 -18.39 45.80
C LEU A 6 37.38 -19.35 44.61
N VAL A 7 36.27 -20.08 44.52
CA VAL A 7 35.89 -20.81 43.32
C VAL A 7 35.07 -19.87 42.45
N ILE A 8 35.69 -19.34 41.41
CA ILE A 8 35.02 -18.53 40.39
C ILE A 8 34.37 -19.53 39.42
N SER A 9 33.07 -19.75 39.57
CA SER A 9 32.26 -20.54 38.65
C SER A 9 31.99 -19.72 37.39
N TRP A 10 32.68 -20.03 36.29
CA TRP A 10 32.31 -19.54 34.96
C TRP A 10 31.08 -20.30 34.47
N LEU A 11 29.90 -19.73 34.70
CA LEU A 11 28.71 -20.11 33.95
C LEU A 11 28.84 -19.53 32.55
N SER A 12 29.24 -20.37 31.59
CA SER A 12 29.14 -20.08 30.17
C SER A 12 27.67 -19.86 29.82
N LEU A 13 27.29 -18.61 29.57
CA LEU A 13 25.98 -18.26 29.03
C LEU A 13 25.97 -18.71 27.56
N VAL A 14 25.48 -19.92 27.30
CA VAL A 14 25.17 -20.35 25.93
C VAL A 14 23.92 -19.57 25.51
N LEU A 15 24.12 -18.49 24.75
CA LEU A 15 23.05 -17.88 23.99
C LEU A 15 22.61 -18.92 22.94
N LEU A 16 21.53 -19.64 23.23
CA LEU A 16 20.77 -20.35 22.20
C LEU A 16 20.18 -19.27 21.30
N VAL A 17 20.93 -18.92 20.25
CA VAL A 17 20.38 -18.20 19.10
C VAL A 17 19.42 -19.18 18.46
N SER A 18 18.13 -19.06 18.75
CA SER A 18 17.10 -19.75 17.99
C SER A 18 17.31 -19.34 16.52
N PRO A 19 17.55 -20.28 15.60
CA PRO A 19 17.60 -19.92 14.19
C PRO A 19 16.27 -19.25 13.86
N LEU A 20 16.34 -18.05 13.26
CA LEU A 20 15.17 -17.43 12.64
C LEU A 20 14.61 -18.48 11.67
N VAL A 21 13.40 -18.95 11.94
CA VAL A 21 12.76 -19.94 11.09
C VAL A 21 12.46 -19.23 9.77
N ALA A 22 13.04 -19.69 8.67
CA ALA A 22 12.87 -19.10 7.33
C ALA A 22 11.48 -19.37 6.73
N ILE A 23 10.54 -19.89 7.53
CA ILE A 23 9.15 -20.12 7.18
C ILE A 23 8.23 -19.52 8.25
N TRP A 24 7.18 -18.83 7.81
CA TRP A 24 6.16 -18.27 8.69
C TRP A 24 4.76 -18.43 8.08
N GLU A 25 3.73 -18.44 8.92
CA GLU A 25 2.33 -18.62 8.53
C GLU A 25 1.71 -17.25 8.16
N LEU A 26 1.22 -17.12 6.93
CA LEU A 26 0.58 -15.90 6.43
C LEU A 26 -0.91 -15.86 6.77
N GLU A 27 -1.58 -16.97 6.53
CA GLU A 27 -2.95 -17.24 6.94
C GLU A 27 -3.07 -18.74 7.17
N LYS A 28 -4.21 -19.18 7.72
CA LYS A 28 -4.41 -20.59 8.05
C LYS A 28 -4.08 -21.49 6.84
N ASP A 29 -3.19 -22.46 7.06
CA ASP A 29 -2.73 -23.45 6.08
C ASP A 29 -1.92 -22.87 4.89
N VAL A 30 -1.50 -21.59 4.96
CA VAL A 30 -0.67 -20.91 3.94
C VAL A 30 0.60 -20.35 4.58
N TYR A 31 1.74 -20.77 4.09
CA TYR A 31 3.04 -20.43 4.63
C TYR A 31 3.94 -19.77 3.59
N VAL A 32 4.76 -18.83 4.03
CA VAL A 32 5.75 -18.14 3.20
C VAL A 32 7.13 -18.61 3.61
N VAL A 33 7.91 -19.06 2.62
CA VAL A 33 9.32 -19.44 2.78
C VAL A 33 10.19 -18.32 2.20
N GLU A 34 11.06 -17.78 3.03
CA GLU A 34 12.03 -16.76 2.66
C GLU A 34 13.29 -17.41 2.09
N LEU A 35 13.68 -17.02 0.87
CA LEU A 35 14.81 -17.64 0.16
C LEU A 35 15.77 -16.59 -0.37
N ASP A 36 17.07 -16.76 -0.11
CA ASP A 36 18.11 -16.10 -0.88
C ASP A 36 18.15 -16.71 -2.29
N TRP A 37 18.00 -15.86 -3.31
CA TRP A 37 17.76 -16.26 -4.68
C TRP A 37 18.97 -15.94 -5.57
N TYR A 38 19.83 -16.93 -5.77
CA TYR A 38 20.99 -16.86 -6.65
C TYR A 38 21.32 -18.27 -7.20
N PRO A 39 22.10 -18.38 -8.30
CA PRO A 39 22.48 -19.68 -8.85
C PRO A 39 23.16 -20.57 -7.80
N ASP A 40 22.75 -21.83 -7.72
CA ASP A 40 23.26 -22.81 -6.74
C ASP A 40 23.03 -22.47 -5.26
N ALA A 41 22.05 -21.60 -4.96
CA ALA A 41 21.60 -21.36 -3.61
C ALA A 41 21.18 -22.68 -2.93
N PRO A 42 21.57 -22.91 -1.66
CA PRO A 42 21.25 -24.15 -0.96
C PRO A 42 19.75 -24.30 -0.67
N GLY A 43 19.00 -23.20 -0.67
CA GLY A 43 17.60 -23.14 -0.24
C GLY A 43 17.43 -23.43 1.24
N GLU A 44 16.18 -23.64 1.65
CA GLU A 44 15.81 -23.77 3.06
C GLU A 44 15.22 -25.15 3.36
N MET A 45 15.55 -25.68 4.54
CA MET A 45 14.99 -26.94 5.03
C MET A 45 13.71 -26.65 5.80
N VAL A 46 12.57 -27.11 5.28
CA VAL A 46 11.25 -26.89 5.86
C VAL A 46 10.68 -28.21 6.37
N VAL A 47 10.09 -28.17 7.57
CA VAL A 47 9.40 -29.32 8.16
C VAL A 47 7.90 -29.00 8.22
N LEU A 48 7.12 -29.71 7.40
CA LEU A 48 5.65 -29.65 7.42
C LEU A 48 5.12 -30.71 8.38
N THR A 49 4.07 -30.37 9.13
CA THR A 49 3.40 -31.30 10.03
C THR A 49 1.94 -31.43 9.61
N CYS A 50 1.45 -32.66 9.45
CA CYS A 50 0.07 -32.91 9.08
C CYS A 50 -0.83 -32.56 10.28
N ASP A 51 -1.78 -31.66 10.10
CA ASP A 51 -2.75 -31.29 11.14
C ASP A 51 -3.80 -32.40 11.30
N THR A 52 -3.44 -33.42 12.07
CA THR A 52 -4.27 -34.61 12.32
C THR A 52 -3.88 -35.28 13.64
N PRO A 53 -4.84 -35.90 14.35
CA PRO A 53 -4.54 -36.76 15.49
C PRO A 53 -3.88 -38.09 15.08
N GLU A 54 -3.95 -38.47 13.80
CA GLU A 54 -3.33 -39.69 13.30
C GLU A 54 -1.79 -39.61 13.38
N GLU A 55 -1.12 -40.72 13.67
CA GLU A 55 0.35 -40.77 13.82
C GLU A 55 1.02 -41.66 12.75
N ASP A 56 0.28 -42.62 12.19
CA ASP A 56 0.80 -43.65 11.29
C ASP A 56 0.01 -43.73 9.97
N GLY A 57 0.64 -44.33 8.96
CA GLY A 57 0.02 -44.53 7.64
C GLY A 57 -0.22 -43.25 6.83
N ILE A 58 0.41 -42.14 7.22
CA ILE A 58 0.32 -40.85 6.54
C ILE A 58 1.31 -40.81 5.38
N THR A 59 0.86 -40.39 4.21
CA THR A 59 1.68 -40.12 3.03
C THR A 59 1.49 -38.68 2.56
N TRP A 60 2.51 -38.12 1.93
CA TRP A 60 2.49 -36.74 1.43
C TRP A 60 2.61 -36.69 -0.09
N THR A 61 1.85 -35.79 -0.70
CA THR A 61 1.89 -35.48 -2.14
C THR A 61 1.99 -33.97 -2.35
N LEU A 62 2.57 -33.54 -3.48
CA LEU A 62 2.55 -32.14 -3.92
C LEU A 62 1.66 -32.02 -5.16
N ASP A 63 0.55 -31.29 -5.03
CA ASP A 63 -0.41 -31.14 -6.11
C ASP A 63 0.20 -30.40 -7.32
N PRO A 64 -0.12 -30.78 -8.56
CA PRO A 64 -1.11 -31.79 -8.97
C PRO A 64 -0.53 -33.22 -9.08
N SER A 65 0.72 -33.46 -8.69
CA SER A 65 1.33 -34.80 -8.76
C SER A 65 0.71 -35.73 -7.73
N SER A 66 0.54 -37.00 -8.10
CA SER A 66 0.16 -38.08 -7.17
C SER A 66 1.36 -38.86 -6.65
N GLU A 67 2.58 -38.43 -6.98
CA GLU A 67 3.81 -39.04 -6.48
C GLU A 67 3.95 -38.81 -4.97
N VAL A 68 4.28 -39.89 -4.25
CA VAL A 68 4.49 -39.84 -2.80
C VAL A 68 5.89 -39.28 -2.53
N LEU A 69 5.93 -38.10 -1.91
CA LEU A 69 7.18 -37.41 -1.55
C LEU A 69 7.79 -37.94 -0.26
N GLY A 70 6.96 -38.48 0.63
CA GLY A 70 7.39 -38.97 1.93
C GLY A 70 6.24 -39.59 2.72
N SER A 71 6.58 -40.16 3.88
CA SER A 71 5.62 -40.81 4.78
C SER A 71 5.88 -40.44 6.23
N GLY A 72 4.83 -40.48 7.04
CA GLY A 72 4.86 -40.07 8.45
C GLY A 72 4.14 -38.75 8.70
N LYS A 73 3.95 -38.43 9.99
CA LYS A 73 3.25 -37.22 10.43
C LYS A 73 3.92 -35.93 9.99
N THR A 74 5.24 -35.93 9.86
CA THR A 74 6.04 -34.80 9.40
C THR A 74 6.72 -35.09 8.07
N LEU A 75 6.79 -34.10 7.20
CA LEU A 75 7.55 -34.14 5.95
C LEU A 75 8.67 -33.11 6.01
N THR A 76 9.92 -33.55 5.83
CA THR A 76 11.07 -32.64 5.69
C THR A 76 11.41 -32.49 4.22
N ILE A 77 11.39 -31.26 3.72
CA ILE A 77 11.69 -30.93 2.32
C ILE A 77 12.76 -29.85 2.26
N GLN A 78 13.46 -29.81 1.12
CA GLN A 78 14.37 -28.73 0.79
C GLN A 78 13.70 -27.86 -0.27
N VAL A 79 13.49 -26.58 0.04
CA VAL A 79 12.82 -25.62 -0.84
C VAL A 79 13.86 -24.71 -1.46
N ARG A 80 14.04 -24.78 -2.78
CA ARG A 80 15.05 -24.00 -3.53
C ARG A 80 14.42 -23.14 -4.60
N GLU A 81 13.39 -23.66 -5.26
CA GLU A 81 12.75 -23.01 -6.40
C GLU A 81 11.23 -23.19 -6.40
N PHE A 82 10.54 -22.56 -7.36
CA PHE A 82 9.07 -22.62 -7.44
C PHE A 82 8.51 -24.02 -7.68
N GLY A 83 9.33 -24.98 -8.16
CA GLY A 83 8.94 -26.39 -8.27
C GLY A 83 8.78 -27.08 -6.91
N ASP A 84 9.43 -26.56 -5.87
CA ASP A 84 9.33 -27.04 -4.48
C ASP A 84 8.24 -26.29 -3.68
N ALA A 85 7.55 -25.35 -4.32
CA ALA A 85 6.43 -24.63 -3.73
C ALA A 85 5.11 -25.24 -4.20
N GLY A 86 4.01 -24.85 -3.55
CA GLY A 86 2.68 -25.34 -3.91
C GLY A 86 1.96 -26.03 -2.76
N ARG A 87 0.91 -26.78 -3.10
CA ARG A 87 0.02 -27.38 -2.12
C ARG A 87 0.49 -28.78 -1.76
N TYR A 88 1.06 -28.89 -0.58
CA TYR A 88 1.39 -30.17 0.05
C TYR A 88 0.15 -30.72 0.73
N THR A 89 -0.19 -31.97 0.43
CA THR A 89 -1.38 -32.63 0.94
C THR A 89 -0.97 -33.90 1.66
N CYS A 90 -1.35 -34.04 2.93
CA CYS A 90 -1.16 -35.27 3.69
C CYS A 90 -2.43 -36.14 3.64
N ARG A 91 -2.24 -37.45 3.45
CA ARG A 91 -3.31 -38.41 3.22
C ARG A 91 -3.11 -39.68 4.05
N LYS A 92 -4.21 -40.36 4.40
CA LYS A 92 -4.20 -41.71 4.99
C LYS A 92 -5.29 -42.54 4.35
N GLY A 93 -4.94 -43.74 3.86
CA GLY A 93 -5.90 -44.63 3.19
C GLY A 93 -6.55 -44.04 1.92
N GLY A 94 -5.93 -43.02 1.30
CA GLY A 94 -6.49 -42.31 0.15
C GLY A 94 -7.30 -41.06 0.51
N GLU A 95 -7.70 -40.89 1.77
CA GLU A 95 -8.41 -39.71 2.26
C GLU A 95 -7.45 -38.57 2.58
N VAL A 96 -7.85 -37.34 2.28
CA VAL A 96 -7.08 -36.13 2.62
C VAL A 96 -7.31 -35.79 4.08
N LEU A 97 -6.22 -35.65 4.85
CA LEU A 97 -6.26 -35.28 6.26
C LEU A 97 -6.12 -33.77 6.44
N SER A 98 -5.10 -33.17 5.82
CA SER A 98 -4.83 -31.74 5.87
C SER A 98 -3.98 -31.32 4.66
N HIS A 99 -3.76 -30.01 4.50
CA HIS A 99 -2.92 -29.45 3.46
C HIS A 99 -2.13 -28.24 3.96
N SER A 100 -1.06 -27.90 3.25
CA SER A 100 -0.26 -26.69 3.50
C SER A 100 0.18 -26.12 2.16
N LEU A 101 -0.12 -24.85 1.90
CA LEU A 101 0.31 -24.14 0.71
C LEU A 101 1.61 -23.38 1.00
N LEU A 102 2.69 -23.71 0.29
CA LEU A 102 3.94 -22.98 0.36
C LEU A 102 4.02 -21.92 -0.74
N LEU A 103 4.31 -20.69 -0.33
CA LEU A 103 4.64 -19.54 -1.17
C LEU A 103 6.12 -19.17 -0.96
N LEU A 104 6.74 -18.56 -1.97
CA LEU A 104 8.14 -18.14 -1.90
C LEU A 104 8.27 -16.62 -1.89
N HIS A 105 9.03 -16.11 -0.92
CA HIS A 105 9.48 -14.73 -0.87
C HIS A 105 10.96 -14.68 -1.27
N LYS A 106 11.23 -14.17 -2.47
CA LYS A 106 12.59 -14.18 -3.03
C LYS A 106 13.39 -12.98 -2.54
N LYS A 107 14.66 -13.22 -2.22
CA LYS A 107 15.63 -12.19 -1.87
C LYS A 107 16.84 -12.26 -2.81
N GLU A 108 16.96 -11.30 -3.73
CA GLU A 108 18.04 -11.23 -4.70
C GLU A 108 19.03 -10.16 -4.25
N ASP A 109 20.32 -10.51 -4.11
CA ASP A 109 21.38 -9.61 -3.65
C ASP A 109 21.07 -8.88 -2.32
N GLY A 110 20.38 -9.58 -1.41
CA GLY A 110 19.98 -9.03 -0.11
C GLY A 110 18.72 -8.16 -0.16
N ILE A 111 18.06 -8.02 -1.31
CA ILE A 111 16.88 -7.18 -1.52
C ILE A 111 15.68 -8.07 -1.89
N TRP A 112 14.55 -7.88 -1.20
CA TRP A 112 13.31 -8.58 -1.52
C TRP A 112 12.82 -8.24 -2.93
N SER A 113 12.33 -9.23 -3.67
CA SER A 113 11.85 -9.02 -5.03
C SER A 113 10.61 -8.11 -5.06
N THR A 114 10.50 -7.33 -6.13
CA THR A 114 9.38 -6.39 -6.35
C THR A 114 8.85 -6.54 -7.77
N ASP A 115 8.60 -7.78 -8.18
CA ASP A 115 8.25 -8.16 -9.55
C ASP A 115 6.75 -8.01 -9.83
N ILE A 116 5.90 -8.02 -8.79
CA ILE A 116 4.44 -8.01 -8.93
C ILE A 116 3.90 -6.60 -9.17
N LEU A 117 4.41 -5.60 -8.42
CA LEU A 117 3.97 -4.21 -8.54
C LEU A 117 4.95 -3.37 -9.35
N LYS A 118 4.40 -2.45 -10.14
CA LYS A 118 5.18 -1.48 -10.92
C LYS A 118 5.62 -0.35 -10.01
N ASP A 119 6.93 -0.06 -10.02
CA ASP A 119 7.45 1.18 -9.44
C ASP A 119 6.90 2.40 -10.19
N GLN A 120 6.23 3.29 -9.44
CA GLN A 120 5.60 4.50 -9.96
C GLN A 120 6.55 5.71 -9.99
N LYS A 121 7.85 5.49 -9.77
CA LYS A 121 9.00 6.39 -10.04
C LYS A 121 8.81 7.81 -9.53
N GLU A 122 8.67 7.96 -8.21
CA GLU A 122 8.84 9.27 -7.59
C GLU A 122 10.33 9.62 -7.43
N PRO A 123 10.70 10.91 -7.46
CA PRO A 123 12.09 11.36 -7.69
C PRO A 123 13.11 10.99 -6.60
N LYS A 124 12.72 10.25 -5.55
CA LYS A 124 13.58 9.97 -4.40
C LYS A 124 13.74 8.48 -4.05
N ASN A 125 12.76 7.61 -4.31
CA ASN A 125 12.79 6.18 -3.97
C ASN A 125 11.82 5.36 -4.86
N LYS A 126 11.93 4.03 -4.83
CA LYS A 126 10.90 3.13 -5.41
C LYS A 126 9.58 3.36 -4.66
N THR A 127 8.52 3.70 -5.38
CA THR A 127 7.19 3.95 -4.79
C THR A 127 6.17 3.06 -5.48
N PHE A 128 5.73 2.02 -4.79
CA PHE A 128 4.77 1.05 -5.33
C PHE A 128 3.32 1.39 -4.96
N LEU A 129 3.10 1.84 -3.73
CA LEU A 129 1.80 2.24 -3.21
C LEU A 129 1.72 3.77 -3.18
N LYS A 130 0.66 4.32 -3.76
CA LYS A 130 0.30 5.73 -3.62
C LYS A 130 -1.00 5.85 -2.86
N CYS A 131 -1.07 6.78 -1.93
CA CYS A 131 -2.25 7.01 -1.12
C CYS A 131 -2.64 8.48 -1.16
N GLU A 132 -3.94 8.76 -1.20
CA GLU A 132 -4.50 10.11 -1.14
C GLU A 132 -5.68 10.15 -0.16
N ALA A 133 -5.80 11.26 0.55
CA ALA A 133 -6.93 11.59 1.39
C ALA A 133 -7.58 12.88 0.89
N LYS A 134 -8.91 12.88 0.78
CA LYS A 134 -9.64 14.07 0.33
C LYS A 134 -9.82 15.13 1.42
N ASN A 135 -9.71 14.70 2.68
CA ASN A 135 -9.99 15.48 3.87
C ASN A 135 -9.32 14.81 5.10
N TYR A 136 -9.52 15.38 6.28
CA TYR A 136 -8.94 14.89 7.53
C TYR A 136 -9.83 13.90 8.30
N SER A 137 -10.80 13.25 7.65
CA SER A 137 -11.77 12.35 8.31
C SER A 137 -11.19 11.02 8.80
N GLY A 138 -9.91 10.74 8.54
CA GLY A 138 -9.33 9.41 8.72
C GLY A 138 -9.51 8.49 7.51
N ARG A 139 -10.28 8.91 6.48
CA ARG A 139 -10.49 8.15 5.25
C ARG A 139 -9.44 8.47 4.21
N PHE A 140 -8.87 7.42 3.61
CA PHE A 140 -7.92 7.55 2.51
C PHE A 140 -8.07 6.37 1.53
N THR A 141 -7.56 6.56 0.33
CA THR A 141 -7.53 5.53 -0.72
C THR A 141 -6.10 5.30 -1.13
N CYS A 142 -5.66 4.05 -1.12
CA CYS A 142 -4.37 3.65 -1.67
C CYS A 142 -4.58 2.93 -3.01
N TRP A 143 -3.63 3.09 -3.92
CA TRP A 143 -3.63 2.39 -5.20
C TRP A 143 -2.21 2.02 -5.64
N TRP A 144 -2.16 0.99 -6.48
CA TRP A 144 -0.95 0.47 -7.09
C TRP A 144 -1.20 -0.01 -8.51
N LEU A 145 -0.12 -0.24 -9.24
CA LEU A 145 -0.15 -0.65 -10.64
C LEU A 145 0.53 -2.01 -10.79
N THR A 146 -0.04 -2.88 -11.63
CA THR A 146 0.55 -4.17 -12.01
C THR A 146 0.32 -4.46 -13.48
N ALA A 147 1.26 -5.15 -14.13
CA ALA A 147 1.09 -5.67 -15.48
C ALA A 147 0.42 -7.06 -15.50
N ILE A 148 0.23 -7.68 -14.33
CA ILE A 148 -0.27 -9.04 -14.17
C ILE A 148 -1.81 -9.01 -14.16
N SER A 149 -2.43 -9.90 -14.92
CA SER A 149 -3.89 -9.92 -15.13
C SER A 149 -4.61 -11.16 -14.61
N THR A 150 -3.87 -12.21 -14.22
CA THR A 150 -4.42 -13.51 -13.77
C THR A 150 -3.67 -14.02 -12.54
N ASP A 151 -4.32 -14.91 -11.77
CA ASP A 151 -3.74 -15.60 -10.61
C ASP A 151 -3.08 -14.67 -9.57
N LEU A 152 -3.68 -13.49 -9.39
CA LEU A 152 -3.19 -12.42 -8.54
C LEU A 152 -4.13 -12.21 -7.36
N LYS A 153 -3.60 -12.23 -6.16
CA LYS A 153 -4.32 -11.96 -4.91
C LYS A 153 -3.62 -10.86 -4.13
N PHE A 154 -4.43 -9.99 -3.52
CA PHE A 154 -3.96 -8.95 -2.63
C PHE A 154 -4.65 -9.06 -1.28
N SER A 155 -3.86 -8.93 -0.21
CA SER A 155 -4.36 -8.68 1.15
C SER A 155 -3.81 -7.35 1.63
N VAL A 156 -4.61 -6.59 2.36
CA VAL A 156 -4.23 -5.25 2.83
C VAL A 156 -4.37 -5.22 4.35
N GLN A 157 -3.26 -4.90 5.01
CA GLN A 157 -3.21 -4.68 6.44
C GLN A 157 -2.80 -3.22 6.68
N SER A 158 -3.38 -2.61 7.71
CA SER A 158 -3.00 -1.25 8.06
C SER A 158 -3.10 -1.02 9.56
N ASN A 159 -2.17 -0.23 10.08
CA ASN A 159 -2.17 0.16 11.48
C ASN A 159 -1.62 1.58 11.66
N ARG A 160 -1.90 2.22 12.81
CA ARG A 160 -1.27 3.48 13.20
C ARG A 160 -0.17 3.23 14.23
N GLY A 161 1.08 3.40 13.80
CA GLY A 161 2.26 3.08 14.60
C GLY A 161 2.46 1.58 14.85
N SER A 162 3.67 1.18 15.25
CA SER A 162 4.03 -0.23 15.42
C SER A 162 3.52 -0.87 16.72
N SER A 163 2.87 -0.10 17.62
CA SER A 163 2.52 -0.53 18.98
C SER A 163 1.17 -0.06 19.50
N ASP A 164 0.45 0.79 18.75
CA ASP A 164 -0.78 1.42 19.23
C ASP A 164 -2.03 0.72 18.66
N THR A 165 -3.10 0.68 19.45
CA THR A 165 -4.35 -0.05 19.15
C THR A 165 -5.35 0.77 18.34
N ARG A 166 -4.94 1.87 17.71
CA ARG A 166 -5.81 2.65 16.81
C ARG A 166 -5.88 1.90 15.48
N GLY A 167 -6.89 1.05 15.38
CA GLY A 167 -7.16 0.25 14.18
C GLY A 167 -7.40 1.13 12.96
N VAL A 168 -6.85 0.68 11.84
CA VAL A 168 -7.21 1.16 10.51
C VAL A 168 -7.90 0.02 9.79
N THR A 169 -9.16 0.22 9.44
CA THR A 169 -9.94 -0.78 8.72
C THR A 169 -9.85 -0.50 7.23
N CYS A 170 -9.32 -1.46 6.47
CA CYS A 170 -9.29 -1.42 5.01
C CYS A 170 -10.35 -2.34 4.40
N GLY A 171 -10.94 -1.91 3.29
CA GLY A 171 -11.82 -2.74 2.47
C GLY A 171 -11.04 -3.76 1.63
N THR A 172 -11.74 -4.39 0.69
CA THR A 172 -11.10 -5.29 -0.28
C THR A 172 -10.46 -4.51 -1.43
N ALA A 173 -9.32 -4.98 -1.91
CA ALA A 173 -8.69 -4.41 -3.10
C ALA A 173 -9.57 -4.64 -4.33
N THR A 174 -9.88 -3.58 -5.06
CA THR A 174 -10.75 -3.61 -6.24
C THR A 174 -10.00 -3.12 -7.48
N LEU A 175 -10.29 -3.73 -8.63
CA LEU A 175 -9.76 -3.29 -9.90
C LEU A 175 -10.49 -2.01 -10.33
N SER A 176 -9.73 -0.93 -10.54
CA SER A 176 -10.25 0.33 -11.04
C SER A 176 -10.57 0.24 -12.54
N ALA A 177 -11.63 0.93 -12.97
CA ALA A 177 -11.95 1.11 -14.38
C ALA A 177 -10.92 1.99 -15.11
N GLU A 178 -10.20 2.83 -14.35
CA GLU A 178 -9.15 3.71 -14.86
C GLU A 178 -7.89 2.89 -15.16
N ARG A 179 -7.55 2.75 -16.44
CA ARG A 179 -6.28 2.15 -16.85
C ARG A 179 -5.21 3.23 -16.96
N ASP A 180 -4.08 3.02 -16.30
CA ASP A 180 -2.91 3.86 -16.50
C ASP A 180 -2.19 3.43 -17.79
N HIS A 181 -2.20 4.30 -18.80
CA HIS A 181 -1.53 4.10 -20.09
C HIS A 181 -1.86 2.78 -20.84
N GLY A 182 -2.93 2.08 -20.47
CA GLY A 182 -3.45 0.89 -21.16
C GLY A 182 -2.68 -0.42 -20.90
N GLU A 183 -1.42 -0.35 -20.47
CA GLU A 183 -0.57 -1.52 -20.19
C GLU A 183 -0.70 -2.05 -18.74
N TYR A 184 -1.08 -1.19 -17.80
CA TYR A 184 -1.12 -1.54 -16.37
C TYR A 184 -2.54 -1.48 -15.82
N GLN A 185 -2.86 -2.45 -14.99
CA GLN A 185 -4.07 -2.49 -14.20
C GLN A 185 -3.87 -1.71 -12.90
N LYS A 186 -4.82 -0.83 -12.57
CA LYS A 186 -4.83 -0.06 -11.33
C LYS A 186 -5.74 -0.74 -10.33
N TYR A 187 -5.20 -1.16 -9.20
CA TYR A 187 -5.96 -1.64 -8.06
C TYR A 187 -6.04 -0.56 -7.01
N SER A 188 -7.15 -0.47 -6.31
CA SER A 188 -7.35 0.48 -5.22
C SER A 188 -8.07 -0.14 -4.04
N VAL A 189 -7.77 0.39 -2.86
CA VAL A 189 -8.42 0.02 -1.60
C VAL A 189 -8.77 1.29 -0.83
N GLU A 190 -9.96 1.33 -0.26
CA GLU A 190 -10.36 2.37 0.69
C GLU A 190 -10.10 1.90 2.11
N CYS A 191 -9.52 2.78 2.92
CA CYS A 191 -9.26 2.55 4.32
C CYS A 191 -9.83 3.68 5.17
N GLN A 192 -10.16 3.35 6.42
CA GLN A 192 -10.72 4.26 7.41
C GLN A 192 -10.01 4.05 8.73
N GLU A 193 -9.43 5.11 9.28
CA GLU A 193 -9.01 5.10 10.68
C GLU A 193 -10.24 5.05 11.60
N ASP A 194 -10.26 4.08 12.51
CA ASP A 194 -11.43 3.79 13.37
C ASP A 194 -11.72 4.91 14.37
N SER A 195 -10.67 5.58 14.86
CA SER A 195 -10.73 6.63 15.89
C SER A 195 -10.02 7.91 15.47
N ALA A 196 -10.38 8.40 14.28
CA ALA A 196 -9.81 9.61 13.70
C ALA A 196 -10.11 10.86 14.53
N CYS A 197 -9.09 11.73 14.68
CA CYS A 197 -9.19 13.03 15.33
C CYS A 197 -8.79 14.13 14.34
N PRO A 198 -9.71 14.63 13.50
CA PRO A 198 -9.38 15.46 12.32
C PRO A 198 -8.59 16.75 12.62
N ALA A 199 -8.74 17.31 13.82
CA ALA A 199 -8.10 18.56 14.22
C ALA A 199 -6.78 18.35 15.00
N ALA A 200 -6.45 17.12 15.38
CA ALA A 200 -5.28 16.81 16.18
C ALA A 200 -4.02 16.74 15.31
N GLU A 201 -2.89 17.13 15.87
CA GLU A 201 -1.59 16.91 15.24
C GLU A 201 -1.22 15.42 15.29
N GLU A 202 -0.95 14.82 14.13
CA GLU A 202 -0.55 13.43 14.04
C GLU A 202 0.90 13.24 14.52
N SER A 203 1.08 12.38 15.53
CA SER A 203 2.38 12.03 16.12
C SER A 203 2.94 10.71 15.59
N LEU A 204 2.08 9.78 15.15
CA LEU A 204 2.45 8.48 14.61
C LEU A 204 1.88 8.31 13.19
N PRO A 205 2.69 7.81 12.23
CA PRO A 205 2.23 7.59 10.87
C PRO A 205 1.27 6.39 10.80
N ILE A 206 0.48 6.37 9.74
CA ILE A 206 -0.24 5.19 9.30
C ILE A 206 0.72 4.35 8.46
N GLU A 207 0.81 3.06 8.78
CA GLU A 207 1.49 2.06 7.98
C GLU A 207 0.45 1.23 7.23
N VAL A 208 0.64 1.10 5.91
CA VAL A 208 -0.16 0.25 5.03
C VAL A 208 0.77 -0.80 4.44
N VAL A 209 0.43 -2.06 4.65
CA VAL A 209 1.13 -3.22 4.10
C VAL A 209 0.19 -3.93 3.12
N VAL A 210 0.67 -4.14 1.90
CA VAL A 210 -0.04 -4.90 0.87
C VAL A 210 0.74 -6.18 0.60
N ASP A 211 0.15 -7.31 0.97
CA ASP A 211 0.61 -8.64 0.58
C ASP A 211 0.14 -8.91 -0.85
N ALA A 212 1.06 -9.29 -1.72
CA ALA A 212 0.79 -9.59 -3.11
C ALA A 212 1.24 -11.03 -3.43
N VAL A 213 0.29 -11.85 -3.86
CA VAL A 213 0.55 -13.24 -4.24
C VAL A 213 0.24 -13.43 -5.72
N HIS A 214 1.25 -13.76 -6.51
CA HIS A 214 1.10 -14.16 -7.91
C HIS A 214 1.53 -15.62 -8.07
N LYS A 215 0.56 -16.51 -8.34
CA LYS A 215 0.74 -17.96 -8.32
C LYS A 215 1.29 -18.44 -6.96
N LEU A 216 2.59 -18.73 -6.89
CA LEU A 216 3.30 -19.19 -5.69
C LEU A 216 4.36 -18.18 -5.22
N LYS A 217 4.46 -17.01 -5.86
CA LYS A 217 5.33 -15.93 -5.42
C LYS A 217 4.58 -15.02 -4.46
N TYR A 218 5.19 -14.77 -3.31
CA TYR A 218 4.77 -13.77 -2.34
C TYR A 218 5.73 -12.58 -2.37
N GLU A 219 5.18 -11.37 -2.32
CA GLU A 219 5.90 -10.12 -2.08
C GLU A 219 5.04 -9.24 -1.18
N ASN A 220 5.67 -8.38 -0.38
CA ASN A 220 4.95 -7.35 0.36
C ASN A 220 5.45 -5.94 0.05
N TYR A 221 4.54 -4.98 0.21
CA TYR A 221 4.78 -3.59 -0.11
C TYR A 221 4.27 -2.74 1.03
N THR A 222 5.14 -1.88 1.56
CA THR A 222 4.80 -1.03 2.70
C THR A 222 4.82 0.44 2.30
N SER A 223 3.86 1.21 2.80
CA SER A 223 3.85 2.66 2.74
C SER A 223 3.55 3.23 4.12
N SER A 224 4.29 4.26 4.50
CA SER A 224 4.15 4.93 5.80
C SER A 224 3.98 6.42 5.57
N PHE A 225 2.90 7.01 6.09
CA PHE A 225 2.56 8.41 5.87
C PHE A 225 1.70 8.99 7.00
N PHE A 226 1.69 10.32 7.11
CA PHE A 226 0.64 11.02 7.85
C PHE A 226 -0.50 11.41 6.91
N ILE A 227 -1.74 11.47 7.41
CA ILE A 227 -2.88 11.91 6.59
C ILE A 227 -2.60 13.29 6.01
N ARG A 228 -2.09 14.24 6.81
CA ARG A 228 -1.73 15.60 6.35
C ARG A 228 -0.79 15.64 5.13
N ASP A 229 0.07 14.63 4.96
CA ASP A 229 1.03 14.56 3.84
C ASP A 229 0.40 14.07 2.54
N ILE A 230 -0.66 13.26 2.65
CA ILE A 230 -1.38 12.68 1.52
C ILE A 230 -2.68 13.44 1.17
N ILE A 231 -2.91 14.60 1.78
CA ILE A 231 -4.09 15.42 1.49
C ILE A 231 -4.06 15.92 0.05
N LYS A 232 -5.10 15.61 -0.70
CA LYS A 232 -5.43 16.17 -2.01
C LYS A 232 -6.93 16.49 -2.06
N PRO A 233 -7.33 17.77 -1.89
CA PRO A 233 -8.74 18.15 -1.95
C PRO A 233 -9.36 17.82 -3.31
N ASP A 234 -10.68 17.61 -3.34
CA ASP A 234 -11.42 17.61 -4.60
C ASP A 234 -11.41 19.03 -5.24
N PRO A 235 -11.64 19.16 -6.56
CA PRO A 235 -11.65 20.46 -7.22
C PRO A 235 -12.73 21.41 -6.67
N PRO A 236 -12.52 22.74 -6.70
CA PRO A 236 -13.55 23.71 -6.36
C PRO A 236 -14.83 23.48 -7.16
N LYS A 237 -15.97 23.53 -6.48
CA LYS A 237 -17.28 23.29 -7.11
C LYS A 237 -17.96 24.60 -7.52
N ASN A 238 -19.00 24.50 -8.35
CA ASN A 238 -19.86 25.62 -8.75
C ASN A 238 -19.08 26.82 -9.30
N LEU A 239 -18.08 26.59 -10.16
CA LEU A 239 -17.27 27.65 -10.74
C LEU A 239 -18.12 28.52 -11.68
N GLN A 240 -18.31 29.79 -11.34
CA GLN A 240 -19.12 30.75 -12.09
C GLN A 240 -18.27 31.91 -12.58
N LEU A 241 -18.63 32.44 -13.75
CA LEU A 241 -18.04 33.64 -14.33
C LEU A 241 -19.13 34.70 -14.50
N LYS A 242 -18.90 35.87 -13.89
CA LYS A 242 -19.75 37.04 -14.04
C LYS A 242 -18.97 38.16 -14.72
N PRO A 243 -19.28 38.51 -15.98
CA PRO A 243 -18.64 39.64 -16.66
C PRO A 243 -18.90 40.95 -15.91
N LEU A 244 -17.87 41.80 -15.82
CA LEU A 244 -18.02 43.17 -15.31
C LEU A 244 -18.38 44.11 -16.47
N GLU A 245 -19.40 44.95 -16.26
CA GLU A 245 -19.86 45.88 -17.29
C GLU A 245 -18.72 46.77 -17.79
N ASN A 246 -18.67 46.97 -19.11
CA ASN A 246 -17.70 47.83 -19.81
C ASN A 246 -16.21 47.48 -19.58
N SER A 247 -15.91 46.23 -19.19
CA SER A 247 -14.54 45.76 -18.96
C SER A 247 -14.29 44.38 -19.57
N ARG A 248 -13.02 44.06 -19.83
CA ARG A 248 -12.58 42.68 -20.13
C ARG A 248 -12.39 41.85 -18.86
N GLN A 249 -12.68 42.44 -17.70
CA GLN A 249 -12.61 41.76 -16.42
C GLN A 249 -13.89 40.95 -16.18
N ALA A 250 -13.72 39.82 -15.53
CA ALA A 250 -14.81 39.01 -15.01
C ALA A 250 -14.51 38.67 -13.55
N GLU A 251 -15.55 38.68 -12.73
CA GLU A 251 -15.50 38.07 -11.41
C GLU A 251 -15.71 36.57 -11.58
N VAL A 252 -14.76 35.79 -11.10
CA VAL A 252 -14.88 34.34 -10.99
C VAL A 252 -15.14 33.99 -9.53
N SER A 253 -16.13 33.13 -9.28
CA SER A 253 -16.47 32.64 -7.94
C SER A 253 -16.64 31.13 -7.95
N TRP A 254 -16.39 30.51 -6.80
CA TRP A 254 -16.50 29.07 -6.59
C TRP A 254 -16.95 28.77 -5.15
N GLU A 255 -17.09 27.48 -4.84
CA GLU A 255 -17.35 26.99 -3.49
C GLU A 255 -16.31 25.93 -3.09
N TYR A 256 -16.20 25.69 -1.79
CA TYR A 256 -15.45 24.56 -1.25
C TYR A 256 -16.07 23.25 -1.75
N PRO A 257 -15.27 22.21 -2.03
CA PRO A 257 -15.80 20.91 -2.42
C PRO A 257 -16.54 20.27 -1.23
N ASP A 258 -17.61 19.52 -1.52
CA ASP A 258 -18.47 18.90 -0.50
C ASP A 258 -17.74 17.86 0.35
N SER A 259 -16.67 17.29 -0.19
CA SER A 259 -15.85 16.30 0.50
C SER A 259 -14.88 16.91 1.49
N TRP A 260 -14.67 18.23 1.52
CA TRP A 260 -13.66 18.84 2.40
C TRP A 260 -14.09 18.85 3.87
N SER A 261 -13.11 18.81 4.77
CA SER A 261 -13.36 18.83 6.22
C SER A 261 -14.11 20.09 6.64
N THR A 262 -15.06 19.94 7.55
CA THR A 262 -15.81 21.04 8.16
C THR A 262 -15.46 21.17 9.65
N PRO A 263 -15.51 22.39 10.23
CA PRO A 263 -15.88 23.66 9.59
C PRO A 263 -14.73 24.30 8.79
N HIS A 264 -15.06 25.01 7.70
CA HIS A 264 -14.07 25.67 6.82
C HIS A 264 -13.31 26.82 7.51
N SER A 265 -13.84 27.35 8.61
CA SER A 265 -13.15 28.33 9.45
C SER A 265 -11.90 27.74 10.12
N TYR A 266 -11.85 26.42 10.32
CA TYR A 266 -10.68 25.71 10.82
C TYR A 266 -9.92 25.07 9.66
N PHE A 267 -10.59 24.24 8.86
CA PHE A 267 -10.03 23.62 7.67
C PHE A 267 -10.12 24.57 6.48
N SER A 268 -9.29 25.61 6.48
CA SER A 268 -9.28 26.59 5.39
C SER A 268 -8.47 26.08 4.19
N LEU A 269 -9.00 26.31 2.99
CA LEU A 269 -8.30 26.11 1.72
C LEU A 269 -7.74 27.43 1.20
N THR A 270 -6.63 27.33 0.47
CA THR A 270 -6.13 28.38 -0.42
C THR A 270 -6.33 27.96 -1.87
N PHE A 271 -6.49 28.93 -2.78
CA PHE A 271 -6.84 28.68 -4.17
C PHE A 271 -5.82 29.31 -5.12
N ALA A 272 -5.50 28.59 -6.19
CA ALA A 272 -4.73 29.13 -7.30
C ALA A 272 -5.64 29.33 -8.52
N VAL A 273 -5.73 30.56 -8.99
CA VAL A 273 -6.51 30.95 -10.17
C VAL A 273 -5.56 31.15 -11.34
N GLN A 274 -5.89 30.56 -12.47
CA GLN A 274 -5.11 30.68 -13.70
C GLN A 274 -6.01 30.95 -14.90
N VAL A 275 -5.68 31.99 -15.67
CA VAL A 275 -6.28 32.21 -16.99
C VAL A 275 -5.42 31.53 -18.05
N GLN A 276 -5.99 30.52 -18.70
CA GLN A 276 -5.35 29.79 -19.79
C GLN A 276 -5.87 30.29 -21.14
N GLY A 277 -5.07 31.11 -21.83
CA GLY A 277 -5.30 31.46 -23.23
C GLY A 277 -5.08 30.30 -24.22
N LYS A 278 -5.45 30.52 -25.49
CA LYS A 278 -5.43 29.54 -26.59
C LYS A 278 -4.05 28.93 -26.86
N ASN A 279 -2.99 29.72 -26.68
CA ASN A 279 -1.61 29.24 -26.80
C ASN A 279 -1.12 28.74 -25.43
N LYS A 280 -0.90 27.42 -25.31
CA LYS A 280 -0.44 26.80 -24.05
C LYS A 280 0.97 27.22 -23.58
N ARG A 281 1.74 27.94 -24.41
CA ARG A 281 3.18 28.21 -24.24
C ARG A 281 3.55 29.43 -23.39
N GLU A 282 2.64 30.35 -23.08
CA GLU A 282 2.98 31.50 -22.23
C GLU A 282 3.07 31.11 -20.76
N LYS A 283 4.09 31.60 -20.05
CA LYS A 283 4.16 31.57 -18.58
C LYS A 283 2.92 32.27 -18.05
N LYS A 284 2.01 31.49 -17.46
CA LYS A 284 0.73 31.98 -16.96
C LYS A 284 0.86 32.32 -15.50
N ASP A 285 0.80 33.61 -15.18
CA ASP A 285 0.71 34.07 -13.80
C ASP A 285 -0.47 33.40 -13.11
N ARG A 286 -0.18 32.81 -11.95
CA ARG A 286 -1.19 32.28 -11.04
C ARG A 286 -1.46 33.32 -9.98
N VAL A 287 -2.73 33.62 -9.76
CA VAL A 287 -3.16 34.47 -8.65
C VAL A 287 -3.57 33.54 -7.52
N PHE A 288 -2.96 33.72 -6.34
CA PHE A 288 -3.31 32.97 -5.14
C PHE A 288 -4.26 33.79 -4.28
N THR A 289 -5.31 33.16 -3.77
CA THR A 289 -6.32 33.81 -2.91
C THR A 289 -6.92 32.80 -1.95
N ASP A 290 -7.29 33.26 -0.77
CA ASP A 290 -8.01 32.45 0.23
C ASP A 290 -9.52 32.71 0.20
N LYS A 291 -9.95 33.69 -0.60
CA LYS A 291 -11.35 33.95 -0.87
C LYS A 291 -11.85 32.98 -1.92
N THR A 292 -13.15 32.72 -1.91
CA THR A 292 -13.83 31.91 -2.93
C THR A 292 -14.25 32.72 -4.15
N SER A 293 -13.57 33.85 -4.40
CA SER A 293 -13.72 34.66 -5.60
C SER A 293 -12.44 35.42 -5.93
N ALA A 294 -12.29 35.77 -7.21
CA ALA A 294 -11.22 36.60 -7.72
C ALA A 294 -11.66 37.36 -8.97
N THR A 295 -11.04 38.51 -9.24
CA THR A 295 -11.21 39.23 -10.50
C THR A 295 -10.10 38.83 -11.47
N VAL A 296 -10.48 38.42 -12.68
CA VAL A 296 -9.55 38.01 -13.73
C VAL A 296 -9.83 38.74 -15.02
N VAL A 297 -8.81 38.91 -15.87
CA VAL A 297 -9.00 39.42 -17.23
C VAL A 297 -9.34 38.25 -18.14
N CYS A 298 -10.59 38.19 -18.60
CA CYS A 298 -11.05 37.17 -19.52
C CYS A 298 -10.74 37.60 -20.97
N GLN A 299 -9.89 36.82 -21.63
CA GLN A 299 -9.64 36.96 -23.07
C GLN A 299 -10.58 36.02 -23.84
N LYS A 300 -10.96 36.41 -25.06
CA LYS A 300 -11.80 35.58 -25.93
C LYS A 300 -11.18 34.20 -26.15
N HIS A 301 -11.95 33.14 -25.94
CA HIS A 301 -11.50 31.73 -26.01
C HIS A 301 -10.44 31.32 -24.97
N ALA A 302 -10.29 32.06 -23.87
CA ALA A 302 -9.51 31.61 -22.72
C ALA A 302 -10.38 30.78 -21.76
N ASN A 303 -9.73 29.96 -20.94
CA ASN A 303 -10.38 29.21 -19.84
C ASN A 303 -9.82 29.70 -18.51
N VAL A 304 -10.70 30.06 -17.58
CA VAL A 304 -10.34 30.29 -16.19
C VAL A 304 -10.32 28.96 -15.48
N ARG A 305 -9.27 28.70 -14.71
CA ARG A 305 -9.09 27.47 -13.95
C ARG A 305 -8.79 27.77 -12.51
N VAL A 306 -9.34 26.97 -11.62
CA VAL A 306 -9.12 27.08 -10.17
C VAL A 306 -8.81 25.71 -9.61
N GLN A 307 -7.81 25.64 -8.74
CA GLN A 307 -7.48 24.46 -7.94
C GLN A 307 -7.33 24.89 -6.47
N ALA A 308 -7.47 23.93 -5.55
CA ALA A 308 -7.41 24.15 -4.11
C ALA A 308 -6.25 23.38 -3.47
N GLN A 309 -5.78 23.87 -2.34
CA GLN A 309 -4.79 23.23 -1.46
C GLN A 309 -5.14 23.58 -0.01
N ASP A 310 -4.73 22.74 0.94
CA ASP A 310 -4.74 23.14 2.35
C ASP A 310 -3.95 24.45 2.53
N ARG A 311 -4.50 25.39 3.30
CA ARG A 311 -3.91 26.71 3.48
C ARG A 311 -2.70 26.71 4.40
N TYR A 312 -2.71 25.83 5.41
CA TYR A 312 -1.74 25.81 6.49
C TYR A 312 -0.69 24.71 6.33
N TYR A 313 -0.96 23.73 5.46
CA TYR A 313 -0.03 22.66 5.14
C TYR A 313 0.20 22.53 3.63
N SER A 314 1.45 22.34 3.22
CA SER A 314 1.81 22.23 1.79
C SER A 314 1.57 20.82 1.25
N SER A 315 0.30 20.41 1.20
CA SER A 315 -0.14 19.12 0.65
C SER A 315 -0.28 19.16 -0.88
N SER A 316 -0.89 18.16 -1.51
CA SER A 316 -1.13 18.19 -2.96
C SER A 316 -2.23 19.18 -3.35
N TRP A 317 -2.06 19.82 -4.52
CA TRP A 317 -3.12 20.60 -5.15
C TRP A 317 -4.20 19.69 -5.74
N SER A 318 -5.45 20.13 -5.68
CA SER A 318 -6.57 19.47 -6.36
C SER A 318 -6.37 19.46 -7.89
N GLU A 319 -7.17 18.65 -8.59
CA GLU A 319 -7.35 18.85 -10.02
C GLU A 319 -7.98 20.22 -10.31
N TRP A 320 -7.83 20.71 -11.55
CA TRP A 320 -8.37 21.99 -11.97
C TRP A 320 -9.87 21.91 -12.26
N ALA A 321 -10.66 22.74 -11.60
CA ALA A 321 -11.98 23.13 -12.10
C ALA A 321 -11.80 24.20 -13.18
N SER A 322 -12.57 24.15 -14.28
CA SER A 322 -12.41 25.10 -15.38
C SER A 322 -13.72 25.60 -15.95
N VAL A 323 -13.75 26.88 -16.36
CA VAL A 323 -14.87 27.53 -17.02
C VAL A 323 -14.37 28.42 -18.15
N SER A 324 -15.09 28.44 -19.27
CA SER A 324 -14.69 29.18 -20.47
C SER A 324 -15.06 30.66 -20.36
N CYS A 325 -14.14 31.54 -20.72
CA CYS A 325 -14.45 32.95 -21.00
C CYS A 325 -15.24 33.03 -22.32
N SER A 326 -16.36 33.75 -22.29
CA SER A 326 -17.20 34.04 -23.48
C SER A 326 -16.51 34.97 -24.47
#